data_AF-A0A1B6IH27-F1
#
_entry.id   AF-A0A1B6IH27-F1
#
_cell.length_a   1.000
_cell.length_b   1.000
_cell.length_c   1.000
_cell.angle_alpha   90.00
_cell.angle_beta   90.00
_cell.angle_gamma   90.00
#
_symmetry.space_group_name_H-M   'P 1'
#
loop_
_entity.id
_entity.type
_entity.pdbx_description
1 polymer ?
#
loop_
_entity_poly.entity_id
_entity_poly.type
_entity_poly.pdbx_seq_one_letter_code
_entity_poly.pdbx_strand_id
1 'polypeptide(L)'
;MQSSMLRKGMIVGMGNSMLDLIGHVSEDVLDKYKLVANNGYLAAEEHMPLFQELMEKYNAKFVVGGSVQNTFRVTQWVLSVPKVCTIFGGIGCDQEGKVLVSKAEADGVDTQYQYINGTPTG
;
A
#
# COMPACT_ATOMS: atom_id res chain seq x y z
N MET A 1 -14.82 -32.16 -16.18
CA MET A 1 -14.56 -30.72 -15.92
C MET A 1 -13.88 -30.63 -14.57
N GLN A 2 -12.59 -30.28 -14.52
CA GLN A 2 -11.93 -30.00 -13.24
C GLN A 2 -12.66 -28.84 -12.59
N SER A 3 -13.32 -29.10 -11.46
CA SER A 3 -13.73 -28.03 -10.55
C SER A 3 -12.48 -27.22 -10.21
N SER A 4 -12.46 -25.92 -10.48
CA SER A 4 -11.32 -25.10 -10.06
C SER A 4 -11.25 -25.19 -8.54
N MET A 5 -10.17 -25.76 -8.00
CA MET A 5 -9.97 -25.86 -6.54
C MET A 5 -9.94 -24.49 -5.85
N LEU A 6 -9.84 -23.41 -6.61
CA LEU A 6 -9.82 -22.03 -6.15
C LEU A 6 -11.23 -21.55 -5.81
N ARG A 7 -11.40 -21.04 -4.59
CA ARG A 7 -12.63 -20.41 -4.08
C ARG A 7 -12.32 -19.06 -3.45
N LYS A 8 -13.35 -18.23 -3.30
CA LYS A 8 -13.23 -16.94 -2.60
C LYS A 8 -12.67 -17.14 -1.19
N GLY A 9 -11.73 -16.29 -0.78
CA GLY A 9 -11.19 -16.24 0.59
C GLY A 9 -10.43 -17.50 1.02
N MET A 10 -9.77 -18.20 0.09
CA MET A 10 -8.89 -19.31 0.47
C MET A 10 -7.62 -18.85 1.18
N ILE A 11 -7.13 -17.67 0.81
CA ILE A 11 -5.92 -17.08 1.38
C ILE A 11 -6.35 -15.81 2.08
N VAL A 12 -6.05 -15.72 3.38
CA VAL A 12 -6.32 -14.53 4.18
C VAL A 12 -4.99 -13.95 4.63
N GLY A 13 -4.84 -12.64 4.50
CA GLY A 13 -3.66 -11.90 4.95
C GLY A 13 -4.08 -10.64 5.66
N MET A 14 -3.27 -10.24 6.63
CA MET A 14 -3.47 -9.02 7.37
C MET A 14 -2.18 -8.20 7.32
N GLY A 15 -2.29 -6.91 7.00
CA GLY A 15 -1.14 -6.03 6.96
C GLY A 15 -1.50 -4.58 6.71
N ASN A 16 -0.49 -3.73 6.74
CA ASN A 16 -0.66 -2.30 6.50
C ASN A 16 -0.93 -2.07 5.01
N SER A 17 -2.07 -1.44 4.72
CA SER A 17 -2.41 -0.96 3.38
C SER A 17 -2.08 0.52 3.34
N MET A 18 -1.15 0.89 2.46
CA MET A 18 -0.52 2.21 2.46
C MET A 18 -0.35 2.70 1.03
N LEU A 19 -0.16 4.01 0.86
CA LEU A 19 0.27 4.60 -0.41
C LEU A 19 1.78 4.78 -0.42
N ASP A 20 2.43 4.22 -1.44
CA ASP A 20 3.84 4.46 -1.70
C ASP A 20 3.99 5.81 -2.42
N LEU A 21 4.85 6.68 -1.88
CA LEU A 21 5.26 7.93 -2.50
C LEU A 21 6.66 7.75 -3.11
N ILE A 22 6.75 7.73 -4.43
CA ILE A 22 7.98 7.39 -5.15
C ILE A 22 8.51 8.61 -5.89
N GLY A 23 9.68 9.11 -5.49
CA GLY A 23 10.36 10.24 -6.11
C GLY A 23 11.84 9.95 -6.38
N HIS A 24 12.42 10.63 -7.36
CA HIS A 24 13.86 10.62 -7.60
C HIS A 24 14.50 11.74 -6.79
N VAL A 25 15.38 11.40 -5.84
CA VAL A 25 16.06 12.36 -4.96
C VAL A 25 17.57 12.21 -5.07
N SER A 26 18.30 13.24 -4.66
CA SER A 26 19.76 13.20 -4.47
C SER A 26 20.14 12.77 -3.05
N GLU A 27 21.41 12.44 -2.84
CA GLU A 27 21.94 11.96 -1.56
C GLU A 27 21.80 12.98 -0.41
N ASP A 28 21.76 14.28 -0.74
CA ASP A 28 21.53 15.36 0.23
C ASP A 28 20.19 15.23 0.98
N VAL A 29 19.15 14.67 0.35
CA VAL A 29 17.88 14.39 1.00
C VAL A 29 18.03 13.27 2.04
N LEU A 30 18.81 12.23 1.72
CA LEU A 30 19.09 11.15 2.67
C LEU A 30 19.80 11.71 3.90
N ASP A 31 20.84 12.52 3.70
CA ASP A 31 21.59 13.15 4.80
C ASP A 31 20.71 14.08 5.64
N LYS A 32 19.90 14.92 4.99
CA LYS A 32 18.99 15.87 5.66
C LYS A 32 18.03 15.17 6.63
N TYR A 33 17.53 13.99 6.25
CA TYR A 33 16.59 13.20 7.04
C TYR A 33 17.23 12.01 7.75
N LYS A 34 18.57 11.94 7.81
CA LYS A 34 19.34 10.87 8.49
C LYS A 34 18.98 9.45 8.03
N LEU A 35 18.68 9.30 6.74
CA LEU A 35 18.30 8.03 6.13
C LEU A 35 19.52 7.31 5.57
N VAL A 36 19.66 6.02 5.87
CA VAL A 36 20.68 5.17 5.24
C VAL A 36 20.11 4.59 3.94
N ALA A 37 20.88 4.68 2.86
CA ALA A 37 20.50 4.10 1.57
C ALA A 37 20.19 2.59 1.68
N ASN A 38 19.21 2.12 0.91
CA ASN A 38 18.75 0.72 0.88
C ASN A 38 18.24 0.17 2.23
N ASN A 39 17.57 1.01 3.03
CA ASN A 39 17.01 0.62 4.32
C ASN A 39 15.50 0.93 4.42
N GLY A 40 14.85 0.39 5.46
CA GLY A 40 13.43 0.62 5.76
C GLY A 40 13.24 1.16 7.17
N TYR A 41 12.44 2.22 7.32
CA TYR A 41 12.21 2.90 8.58
C TYR A 41 10.71 3.10 8.83
N LEU A 42 10.31 3.11 10.10
CA LEU A 42 9.07 3.78 10.49
C LEU A 42 9.33 5.29 10.57
N ALA A 43 8.42 6.09 10.03
CA ALA A 43 8.54 7.54 10.07
C ALA A 43 8.49 8.04 11.52
N ALA A 44 9.50 8.81 11.92
CA ALA A 44 9.49 9.60 13.14
C ALA A 44 9.03 11.03 12.81
N GLU A 45 8.80 11.86 13.82
CA GLU A 45 8.37 13.25 13.64
C GLU A 45 9.33 14.05 12.73
N GLU A 46 10.65 13.80 12.85
CA GLU A 46 11.66 14.44 11.99
C GLU A 46 11.55 14.06 10.50
N HIS A 47 10.90 12.93 10.18
CA HIS A 47 10.67 12.49 8.80
C HIS A 47 9.38 13.08 8.20
N MET A 48 8.46 13.62 8.98
CA MET A 48 7.15 14.08 8.48
C MET A 48 7.26 15.17 7.37
N PRO A 49 8.19 16.14 7.45
CA PRO A 49 8.34 17.13 6.38
C PRO A 49 8.81 16.54 5.03
N LEU A 50 9.40 15.33 5.02
CA LEU A 50 9.89 14.67 3.80
C LEU A 50 8.74 14.40 2.82
N PHE A 51 7.57 13.98 3.31
CA PHE A 51 6.43 13.66 2.44
C PHE A 51 5.98 14.85 1.61
N GLN A 52 5.90 16.04 2.22
CA GLN A 52 5.56 17.27 1.52
C GLN A 52 6.66 17.67 0.52
N GLU A 53 7.93 17.57 0.93
CA GLU A 53 9.05 17.92 0.05
C GLU A 53 9.13 17.01 -1.18
N LEU A 54 8.83 15.71 -1.04
CA LEU A 54 8.75 14.75 -2.15
C LEU A 54 7.68 15.14 -3.16
N MET A 55 6.51 15.58 -2.70
CA MET A 55 5.42 16.03 -3.59
C MET A 55 5.79 17.33 -4.32
N GLU A 56 6.31 18.32 -3.59
CA GLU A 56 6.52 19.68 -4.12
C GLU A 56 7.77 19.79 -5.01
N LYS A 57 8.88 19.14 -4.63
CA LYS A 57 10.18 19.32 -5.29
C LYS A 57 10.56 18.17 -6.20
N TYR A 58 10.12 16.96 -5.88
CA TYR A 58 10.60 15.74 -6.53
C TYR A 58 9.54 15.08 -7.43
N ASN A 59 8.39 15.74 -7.64
CA ASN A 59 7.29 15.26 -8.47
C ASN A 59 6.95 13.79 -8.17
N ALA A 60 6.91 13.46 -6.87
CA ALA A 60 6.74 12.08 -6.45
C ALA A 60 5.36 11.54 -6.86
N LYS A 61 5.33 10.26 -7.22
CA LYS A 61 4.15 9.56 -7.69
C LYS A 61 3.54 8.73 -6.58
N PHE A 62 2.22 8.75 -6.49
CA PHE A 62 1.46 7.86 -5.63
C PHE A 62 1.23 6.51 -6.30
N VAL A 63 1.53 5.44 -5.57
CA VAL A 63 1.28 4.06 -5.98
C VAL A 63 0.63 3.30 -4.81
N VAL A 64 -0.24 2.35 -5.12
CA VAL A 64 -0.85 1.48 -4.10
C VAL A 64 0.23 0.53 -3.58
N GLY A 65 0.51 0.61 -2.29
CA GLY A 65 1.62 -0.07 -1.62
C GLY A 65 1.18 -1.03 -0.53
N GLY A 66 2.11 -1.34 0.37
CA GLY A 66 1.90 -2.30 1.47
C GLY A 66 2.26 -3.73 1.10
N SER A 67 3.08 -4.38 1.93
CA SER A 67 3.70 -5.67 1.62
C SER A 67 2.69 -6.80 1.32
N VAL A 68 1.71 -7.00 2.21
CA VAL A 68 0.67 -8.02 2.04
C VAL A 68 -0.23 -7.69 0.86
N GLN A 69 -0.63 -6.42 0.72
CA GLN A 69 -1.47 -5.96 -0.39
C GLN A 69 -0.80 -6.19 -1.74
N ASN A 70 0.48 -5.83 -1.87
CA ASN A 70 1.27 -6.06 -3.09
C ASN A 70 1.37 -7.56 -3.42
N THR A 71 1.64 -8.39 -2.42
CA THR A 71 1.71 -9.85 -2.59
C THR A 71 0.37 -10.40 -3.10
N PHE A 72 -0.75 -9.95 -2.56
CA PHE A 72 -2.07 -10.44 -2.94
C PHE A 72 -2.52 -9.94 -4.31
N ARG A 73 -2.23 -8.68 -4.66
CA ARG A 73 -2.50 -8.16 -6.01
C ARG A 73 -1.75 -8.97 -7.07
N VAL A 74 -0.47 -9.29 -6.83
CA VAL A 74 0.32 -10.14 -7.73
C VAL A 74 -0.21 -11.58 -7.74
N THR A 75 -0.57 -12.14 -6.58
CA THR A 75 -1.13 -13.50 -6.50
C THR A 75 -2.44 -13.60 -7.28
N GLN A 76 -3.33 -12.62 -7.14
CA GLN A 76 -4.57 -12.54 -7.89
C GLN A 76 -4.34 -12.44 -9.40
N TRP A 77 -3.35 -11.64 -9.82
CA TRP A 77 -2.92 -11.56 -11.22
C TRP A 77 -2.43 -12.92 -11.75
N VAL A 78 -1.55 -13.60 -11.02
CA VAL A 78 -1.01 -14.92 -11.39
C VAL A 78 -2.12 -15.99 -11.45
N LEU A 79 -3.01 -16.02 -10.46
CA LEU A 79 -4.11 -16.99 -10.42
C LEU A 79 -5.17 -16.71 -11.48
N SER A 80 -5.31 -15.45 -11.92
CA SER A 80 -6.35 -14.99 -12.85
C SER A 80 -7.77 -15.38 -12.41
N VAL A 81 -7.98 -15.56 -11.09
CA VAL A 81 -9.28 -15.83 -10.47
C VAL A 81 -9.50 -14.79 -9.37
N PRO A 82 -10.56 -13.97 -9.44
CA PRO A 82 -10.80 -12.91 -8.48
C PRO A 82 -11.18 -13.46 -7.10
N LYS A 83 -10.88 -12.68 -6.07
CA LYS A 83 -11.24 -12.84 -4.66
C LYS A 83 -10.73 -14.11 -3.98
N VAL A 84 -9.71 -14.80 -4.52
CA VAL A 84 -9.08 -15.94 -3.82
C VAL A 84 -8.33 -15.45 -2.58
N CYS A 85 -7.66 -14.30 -2.70
CA CYS A 85 -7.01 -13.61 -1.60
C CYS A 85 -7.94 -12.56 -0.94
N THR A 86 -8.11 -12.63 0.38
CA THR A 86 -8.82 -11.65 1.20
C THR A 86 -7.84 -10.92 2.10
N ILE A 87 -7.82 -9.59 2.06
CA ILE A 87 -6.93 -8.77 2.90
C ILE A 87 -7.70 -8.02 3.98
N PHE A 88 -7.14 -8.02 5.19
CA PHE A 88 -7.54 -7.14 6.30
C PHE A 88 -6.44 -6.11 6.58
N GLY A 89 -6.83 -4.91 7.00
CA GLY A 89 -5.94 -3.79 7.30
C GLY A 89 -6.72 -2.58 7.79
N GLY A 90 -6.03 -1.53 8.22
CA GLY A 90 -6.63 -0.26 8.60
C GLY A 90 -6.37 0.81 7.55
N ILE A 91 -7.37 1.63 7.24
CA ILE A 91 -7.26 2.81 6.36
C ILE A 91 -7.99 4.00 7.00
N GLY A 92 -7.60 5.20 6.61
CA GLY A 92 -8.29 6.43 6.99
C GLY A 92 -9.62 6.60 6.26
N CYS A 93 -10.47 7.48 6.80
CA CYS A 93 -11.73 7.90 6.17
C CYS A 93 -11.51 9.01 5.14
N ASP A 94 -10.58 8.82 4.20
CA ASP A 94 -10.08 9.83 3.27
C ASP A 94 -10.11 9.35 1.81
N GLN A 95 -9.60 10.16 0.87
CA GLN A 95 -9.62 9.83 -0.56
C GLN A 95 -8.58 8.76 -0.89
N GLU A 96 -7.45 8.80 -0.18
CA GLU A 96 -6.34 7.86 -0.24
C GLU A 96 -6.81 6.45 0.10
N GLY A 97 -7.55 6.28 1.19
CA GLY A 97 -8.16 5.01 1.58
C GLY A 97 -9.14 4.48 0.52
N LYS A 98 -9.93 5.36 -0.10
CA LYS A 98 -10.83 4.97 -1.21
C LYS A 98 -10.06 4.51 -2.44
N VAL A 99 -8.94 5.17 -2.77
CA VAL A 99 -8.05 4.78 -3.87
C VAL A 99 -7.44 3.41 -3.60
N LEU A 100 -7.00 3.13 -2.36
CA LEU A 100 -6.47 1.81 -1.97
C LEU A 100 -7.51 0.71 -2.19
N VAL A 101 -8.74 0.89 -1.67
CA VAL A 101 -9.85 -0.06 -1.86
C VAL A 101 -10.08 -0.29 -3.36
N SER A 102 -10.33 0.80 -4.10
CA SER A 102 -10.69 0.70 -5.51
C SER A 102 -9.63 -0.01 -6.35
N LYS A 103 -8.35 0.23 -6.08
CA LYS A 103 -7.24 -0.40 -6.82
C LYS A 103 -7.01 -1.85 -6.43
N ALA A 104 -7.05 -2.17 -5.15
CA ALA A 104 -6.92 -3.56 -4.71
C ALA A 104 -8.09 -4.43 -5.21
N GLU A 105 -9.32 -3.92 -5.19
CA GLU A 105 -10.49 -4.61 -5.73
C GLU A 105 -10.47 -4.71 -7.25
N ALA A 106 -9.96 -3.71 -7.97
CA ALA A 106 -9.76 -3.77 -9.41
C ALA A 106 -8.74 -4.86 -9.82
N ASP A 107 -7.73 -5.10 -8.98
CA ASP A 107 -6.77 -6.21 -9.13
C ASP A 107 -7.34 -7.54 -8.60
N GLY A 108 -8.61 -7.55 -8.21
CA GLY A 108 -9.34 -8.74 -7.81
C GLY A 108 -9.13 -9.18 -6.37
N VAL A 109 -8.46 -8.42 -5.52
CA VAL A 109 -8.33 -8.74 -4.08
C VAL A 109 -9.66 -8.48 -3.38
N ASP A 110 -10.04 -9.34 -2.42
CA ASP A 110 -11.20 -9.11 -1.57
C ASP A 110 -10.78 -8.28 -0.35
N THR A 111 -11.06 -6.99 -0.36
CA THR A 111 -10.63 -6.08 0.72
C THR A 111 -11.64 -6.04 1.87
N GLN A 112 -11.14 -6.16 3.10
CA GLN A 112 -11.91 -6.09 4.34
C GLN A 112 -11.25 -5.10 5.30
N TYR A 113 -11.19 -3.83 4.91
CA TYR A 113 -10.52 -2.80 5.69
C TYR A 113 -11.38 -2.25 6.84
N GLN A 114 -10.72 -1.99 7.97
CA GLN A 114 -11.26 -1.17 9.04
C GLN A 114 -11.03 0.31 8.69
N TYR A 115 -12.10 1.10 8.73
CA TYR A 115 -12.05 2.55 8.56
C TYR A 115 -11.78 3.22 9.92
N ILE A 116 -10.73 4.02 9.99
CA ILE A 116 -10.26 4.66 11.22
C ILE A 116 -10.53 6.16 11.14
N ASN A 117 -11.44 6.66 11.99
CA ASN A 117 -11.74 8.08 12.06
C ASN A 117 -10.61 8.87 12.71
N GLY A 118 -10.25 10.02 12.13
CA GLY A 118 -9.27 10.96 12.71
C GLY A 118 -7.81 10.57 12.50
N THR A 119 -7.52 9.46 11.81
CA THR A 119 -6.17 9.08 11.38
C THR A 119 -6.14 8.99 9.86
N PRO A 120 -5.20 9.65 9.16
CA PRO A 120 -5.09 9.53 7.72
C PRO A 120 -4.64 8.12 7.32
N THR A 121 -4.97 7.73 6.10
CA THR A 121 -4.38 6.57 5.43
C THR A 121 -2.86 6.74 5.37
N GLY A 122 -2.15 5.64 5.67
CA GLY A 122 -0.69 5.59 5.68
C GLY A 122 -0.06 5.55 4.30
#